data_AF-A0A1Y1LVU3-F1
#
_entry.id   AF-A0A1Y1LVU3-F1
#
_cell.length_a   1.000
_cell.length_b   1.000
_cell.length_c   1.000
_cell.angle_alpha   90.00
_cell.angle_beta   90.00
_cell.angle_gamma   90.00
#
_symmetry.space_group_name_H-M   'P 1'
#
loop_
_entity.id
_entity.type
_entity.pdbx_description
1 polymer ?
#
loop_
_entity_poly.entity_id
_entity_poly.type
_entity_poly.pdbx_seq_one_letter_code
_entity_poly.pdbx_strand_id
1 'polypeptide(L)'
;MSKVPPWSWLCLTTVIIWHVELSHQETRVVCYYTNWSVYRPGTAKFNPQNINPYLCTHLVYAFGGFTKENNFKPFDKYQDIEKGGYAKFTGLKTYNKNLKTMLAVGGWNEGS
;
A
#
# COMPACT_ATOMS: atom_id res chain seq x y z
N MET A 1 -22.33 -56.62 4.09
CA MET A 1 -22.49 -55.18 3.79
C MET A 1 -22.79 -54.45 5.10
N SER A 2 -21.76 -53.87 5.72
CA SER A 2 -21.90 -53.13 6.98
C SER A 2 -22.59 -51.78 6.72
N LYS A 3 -23.72 -51.54 7.38
CA LYS A 3 -24.46 -50.27 7.28
C LYS A 3 -23.68 -49.21 8.07
N VAL A 4 -23.21 -48.19 7.38
CA VAL A 4 -22.52 -47.05 8.01
C VAL A 4 -23.54 -46.27 8.84
N PRO A 5 -23.27 -45.99 10.13
CA PRO A 5 -24.27 -45.42 11.01
C PRO A 5 -24.52 -43.91 10.74
N PRO A 6 -25.73 -43.38 11.01
CA PRO A 6 -26.17 -42.07 10.52
C PRO A 6 -25.34 -40.89 11.05
N TRP A 7 -24.81 -41.01 12.27
CA TRP A 7 -23.94 -40.02 12.91
C TRP A 7 -22.59 -39.79 12.21
N SER A 8 -22.13 -40.72 11.37
CA SER A 8 -20.86 -40.60 10.64
C SER A 8 -20.91 -39.51 9.57
N TRP A 9 -22.11 -39.22 9.04
CA TRP A 9 -22.34 -38.18 8.04
C TRP A 9 -22.38 -36.78 8.66
N LEU A 10 -22.86 -36.66 9.91
CA LEU A 10 -22.91 -35.38 10.64
C LEU A 10 -21.51 -34.82 10.91
N CYS A 11 -20.54 -35.65 11.31
CA CYS A 11 -19.14 -35.22 11.51
C CYS A 11 -18.44 -34.78 10.23
N LEU A 12 -18.77 -35.38 9.08
CA LEU A 12 -18.19 -35.00 7.79
C LEU A 12 -18.72 -33.62 7.33
N THR A 13 -20.00 -33.35 7.55
CA THR A 13 -20.59 -32.05 7.17
C THR A 13 -20.05 -30.89 8.00
N THR A 14 -19.77 -31.07 9.29
CA THR A 14 -19.18 -30.01 10.12
C THR A 14 -17.76 -29.69 9.68
N VAL A 15 -16.91 -30.70 9.41
CA VAL A 15 -15.53 -30.51 8.93
C VAL A 15 -15.47 -29.73 7.62
N ILE A 16 -16.39 -29.99 6.69
CA ILE A 16 -16.46 -29.29 5.40
C ILE A 16 -16.86 -27.82 5.57
N ILE A 17 -17.77 -27.50 6.50
CA ILE A 17 -18.20 -26.11 6.77
C ILE A 17 -17.07 -25.27 7.40
N TRP A 18 -16.17 -25.88 8.17
CA TRP A 18 -15.02 -25.19 8.78
C TRP A 18 -13.88 -24.85 7.80
N HIS A 19 -13.79 -25.50 6.64
CA HIS A 19 -12.69 -25.31 5.67
C HIS A 19 -13.08 -24.54 4.42
N VAL A 20 -14.27 -23.91 4.39
CA VAL A 20 -14.57 -22.93 3.34
C VAL A 20 -13.88 -21.62 3.70
N GLU A 21 -12.59 -21.52 3.38
CA GLU A 21 -11.94 -20.22 3.28
C GLU A 21 -12.60 -19.45 2.13
N LEU A 22 -13.53 -18.57 2.47
CA LEU A 22 -13.97 -17.54 1.54
C LEU A 22 -12.73 -16.74 1.15
N SER A 23 -12.21 -17.00 -0.05
CA SER A 23 -11.17 -16.18 -0.66
C SER A 23 -11.78 -14.80 -0.98
N HIS A 24 -11.79 -13.93 0.03
CA HIS A 24 -12.26 -12.56 -0.13
C HIS A 24 -11.18 -11.80 -0.90
N GLN A 25 -11.35 -11.72 -2.23
CA GLN A 25 -10.47 -10.92 -3.07
C GLN A 25 -10.76 -9.44 -2.83
N GLU A 26 -10.01 -8.84 -1.91
CA GLU A 26 -10.17 -7.44 -1.53
C GLU A 26 -9.78 -6.52 -2.71
N THR A 27 -10.74 -5.73 -3.20
CA THR A 27 -10.50 -4.76 -4.27
C THR A 27 -9.42 -3.76 -3.86
N ARG A 28 -8.43 -3.55 -4.74
CA ARG A 28 -7.32 -2.64 -4.46
C ARG A 28 -7.55 -1.29 -5.11
N VAL A 29 -7.46 -0.22 -4.32
CA VAL A 29 -7.36 1.16 -4.80
C VAL A 29 -5.93 1.63 -4.55
N VAL A 30 -5.16 1.76 -5.62
CA VAL A 30 -3.74 2.12 -5.59
C VAL A 30 -3.57 3.57 -6.02
N CYS A 31 -3.15 4.41 -5.07
CA CYS A 31 -3.04 5.85 -5.26
C CYS A 31 -1.57 6.26 -5.28
N TYR A 32 -1.15 6.92 -6.36
CA TYR A 32 0.18 7.51 -6.46
C TYR A 32 0.19 8.93 -5.92
N TYR A 33 1.13 9.21 -5.02
CA TYR A 33 1.44 10.54 -4.52
C TYR A 33 2.78 11.00 -5.12
N THR A 34 2.78 12.17 -5.72
CA THR A 34 3.95 12.76 -6.36
C THR A 34 4.63 13.75 -5.42
N ASN A 35 5.88 13.49 -5.04
CA ASN A 35 6.58 14.28 -4.03
C ASN A 35 6.77 15.76 -4.42
N TRP A 36 6.86 16.04 -5.72
CA TRP A 36 6.98 17.40 -6.25
C TRP A 36 5.69 18.23 -6.17
N SER A 37 4.54 17.62 -5.83
CA SER A 37 3.28 18.36 -5.65
C SER A 37 3.34 19.37 -4.49
N VAL A 38 4.31 19.23 -3.57
CA VAL A 38 4.59 20.19 -2.50
C VAL A 38 5.05 21.55 -3.04
N TYR A 39 5.58 21.61 -4.26
CA TYR A 39 6.08 22.84 -4.87
C TYR A 39 5.04 23.61 -5.67
N ARG A 40 3.83 23.05 -5.85
CA ARG A 40 2.75 23.76 -6.53
C ARG A 40 2.34 25.01 -5.73
N PRO A 41 1.98 26.12 -6.40
CA PRO A 41 1.58 27.35 -5.72
C PRO A 41 0.15 27.27 -5.18
N GLY A 42 -0.13 28.09 -4.16
CA GLY A 42 -1.47 28.32 -3.63
C GLY A 42 -2.20 27.03 -3.19
N THR A 43 -3.47 26.92 -3.56
CA THR A 43 -4.34 25.80 -3.19
C THR A 43 -4.00 24.48 -3.87
N ALA A 44 -3.13 24.50 -4.90
CA ALA A 44 -2.67 23.30 -5.58
C ALA A 44 -1.49 22.62 -4.85
N LYS A 45 -0.89 23.27 -3.84
CA LYS A 45 0.12 22.67 -2.97
C LYS A 45 -0.46 21.44 -2.29
N PHE A 46 0.18 20.30 -2.48
CA PHE A 46 -0.29 19.03 -1.92
C PHE A 46 0.89 18.26 -1.31
N ASN A 47 0.76 17.93 -0.04
CA ASN A 47 1.75 17.19 0.76
C ASN A 47 1.08 15.95 1.40
N PRO A 48 1.83 15.06 2.08
CA PRO A 48 1.25 13.84 2.62
C PRO A 48 0.11 14.07 3.63
N GLN A 49 0.11 15.20 4.36
CA GLN A 49 -0.97 15.54 5.30
C GLN A 49 -2.29 15.86 4.62
N ASN A 50 -2.28 16.16 3.32
CA ASN A 50 -3.50 16.39 2.54
C ASN A 50 -4.18 15.09 2.09
N ILE A 51 -3.53 13.93 2.24
CA ILE A 51 -4.07 12.64 1.81
C ILE A 51 -5.08 12.14 2.84
N ASN A 52 -6.29 11.79 2.38
CA ASN A 52 -7.22 11.01 3.18
C ASN A 52 -6.85 9.51 3.08
N PRO A 53 -6.35 8.88 4.16
CA PRO A 53 -5.80 7.52 4.13
C PRO A 53 -6.87 6.43 4.02
N TYR A 54 -8.16 6.76 4.05
CA TYR A 54 -9.26 5.81 3.92
C TYR A 54 -9.79 5.67 2.49
N LEU A 55 -9.35 6.54 1.56
CA LEU A 55 -9.77 6.47 0.15
C LEU A 55 -8.97 5.45 -0.68
N CYS A 56 -7.81 5.00 -0.18
CA CYS A 56 -6.89 4.12 -0.88
C CYS A 56 -6.56 2.92 0.00
N THR A 57 -6.42 1.74 -0.60
CA THR A 57 -5.87 0.57 0.12
C THR A 57 -4.35 0.55 0.06
N HIS A 58 -3.77 1.10 -1.01
CA HIS A 58 -2.34 1.22 -1.22
C HIS A 58 -2.00 2.65 -1.62
N LEU A 59 -1.02 3.23 -0.93
CA LEU A 59 -0.40 4.50 -1.29
C LEU A 59 1.02 4.26 -1.79
N VAL A 60 1.36 4.89 -2.92
CA VAL A 60 2.68 4.79 -3.54
C VAL A 60 3.33 6.17 -3.57
N TYR A 61 4.45 6.33 -2.88
CA TYR A 61 5.26 7.54 -2.95
C TYR A 61 6.09 7.51 -4.22
N ALA A 62 5.96 8.53 -5.05
CA ALA A 62 6.67 8.70 -6.30
C ALA A 62 7.62 9.91 -6.18
N PHE A 63 8.95 9.75 -6.27
CA PHE A 63 9.72 8.53 -6.52
C PHE A 63 11.00 8.46 -5.66
N GLY A 64 11.60 7.28 -5.59
CA GLY A 64 13.03 7.10 -5.33
C GLY A 64 13.79 6.83 -6.64
N GLY A 65 15.12 6.84 -6.60
CA GLY A 65 15.95 6.62 -7.78
C GLY A 65 17.24 5.87 -7.48
N PHE A 66 18.16 5.92 -8.43
CA PHE A 66 19.50 5.33 -8.30
C PHE A 66 20.61 6.37 -8.55
N THR A 67 21.75 6.21 -7.89
CA THR A 67 22.97 6.91 -8.28
C THR A 67 23.54 6.28 -9.55
N LYS A 68 24.54 6.92 -10.17
CA LYS A 68 25.22 6.36 -11.35
C LYS A 68 25.92 5.02 -11.06
N GLU A 69 26.22 4.77 -9.80
CA GLU A 69 26.84 3.56 -9.27
C GLU A 69 25.80 2.50 -8.85
N ASN A 70 24.54 2.64 -9.27
CA ASN A 70 23.42 1.74 -8.98
C ASN A 70 23.04 1.65 -7.48
N ASN A 71 23.37 2.67 -6.68
CA ASN A 71 22.93 2.74 -5.29
C ASN A 71 21.57 3.43 -5.18
N PHE A 72 20.69 2.93 -4.31
CA PHE A 72 19.40 3.58 -4.07
C PHE A 72 19.57 4.99 -3.47
N LYS A 73 18.78 5.97 -3.94
CA LYS A 73 18.80 7.36 -3.45
C LYS A 73 17.37 7.94 -3.34
N PRO A 74 17.13 8.90 -2.45
CA PRO A 74 15.94 9.77 -2.55
C PRO A 74 15.99 10.58 -3.84
N PHE A 75 14.83 10.84 -4.46
CA PHE A 75 14.78 11.63 -5.69
C PHE A 75 14.90 13.13 -5.37
N ASP A 76 14.25 13.60 -4.30
CA ASP A 76 14.42 14.93 -3.74
C ASP A 76 14.85 14.82 -2.27
N LYS A 77 16.17 14.81 -2.02
CA LYS A 77 16.72 14.64 -0.66
C LYS A 77 16.14 15.66 0.33
N TYR A 78 15.90 16.89 -0.10
CA TYR A 78 15.39 17.95 0.76
C TYR A 78 13.96 17.63 1.22
N GLN A 79 13.06 17.27 0.31
CA GLN A 79 11.68 16.94 0.69
C GLN A 79 11.56 15.58 1.36
N ASP A 80 12.20 14.58 0.77
CA ASP A 80 12.01 13.18 1.14
C ASP A 80 12.61 12.88 2.51
N ILE A 81 13.81 13.43 2.79
CA ILE A 81 14.59 13.19 4.01
C ILE A 81 14.55 14.38 4.96
N GLU A 82 15.03 15.56 4.54
CA GLU A 82 15.24 16.69 5.46
C GLU A 82 13.91 17.28 5.96
N LYS A 83 12.88 17.29 5.13
CA LYS A 83 11.49 17.65 5.52
C LYS A 83 10.66 16.44 5.97
N GLY A 84 11.24 15.24 5.96
CA GLY A 84 10.61 14.01 6.43
C GLY A 84 9.43 13.55 5.56
N GLY A 85 9.46 13.79 4.25
CA GLY A 85 8.40 13.39 3.32
C GLY A 85 8.05 11.90 3.41
N TYR A 86 9.05 11.02 3.42
CA TYR A 86 8.83 9.58 3.59
C TYR A 86 8.22 9.22 4.94
N ALA A 87 8.73 9.80 6.03
CA ALA A 87 8.23 9.55 7.38
C ALA A 87 6.76 10.00 7.53
N LYS A 88 6.43 11.19 7.01
CA LYS A 88 5.08 11.73 7.00
C LYS A 88 4.11 10.86 6.20
N PHE A 89 4.54 10.42 5.02
CA PHE A 89 3.73 9.57 4.15
C PHE A 89 3.47 8.18 4.76
N THR A 90 4.52 7.51 5.23
CA THR A 90 4.37 6.21 5.91
C THR A 90 3.62 6.33 7.24
N GLY A 91 3.70 7.50 7.88
CA GLY A 91 2.96 7.86 9.08
C GLY A 91 1.44 7.87 8.88
N LEU A 92 0.92 7.94 7.64
CA LEU A 92 -0.53 7.84 7.38
C LEU A 92 -1.15 6.52 7.89
N LYS A 93 -0.32 5.48 8.07
CA LYS A 93 -0.71 4.22 8.69
C LYS A 93 -1.08 4.35 10.17
N THR A 94 -0.79 5.47 10.83
CA THR A 94 -1.28 5.71 12.20
C THR A 94 -2.79 5.94 12.22
N TYR A 95 -3.36 6.53 11.17
CA TYR A 95 -4.79 6.77 11.00
C TYR A 95 -5.50 5.53 10.44
N ASN A 96 -4.98 4.94 9.36
CA ASN A 96 -5.53 3.71 8.78
C ASN A 96 -4.53 2.56 8.89
N LYS A 97 -4.75 1.61 9.82
CA LYS A 97 -3.85 0.47 10.06
C LYS A 97 -3.84 -0.56 8.92
N ASN A 98 -4.89 -0.58 8.09
CA ASN A 98 -4.99 -1.49 6.95
C ASN A 98 -4.27 -0.95 5.72
N LEU A 99 -3.97 0.35 5.68
CA LEU A 99 -3.28 1.02 4.59
C LEU A 99 -1.88 0.45 4.37
N LYS A 100 -1.55 0.16 3.11
CA LYS A 100 -0.19 -0.21 2.68
C LYS A 100 0.49 1.01 2.05
N THR A 101 1.74 1.26 2.44
CA THR A 101 2.54 2.36 1.89
C THR A 101 3.78 1.79 1.21
N MET A 102 4.00 2.17 -0.04
CA MET A 102 5.11 1.71 -0.88
C MET A 102 5.87 2.90 -1.46
N LEU A 103 7.09 2.65 -1.91
CA LEU A 103 7.89 3.59 -2.68
C LEU A 103 8.01 3.08 -4.11
N ALA A 104 7.66 3.91 -5.09
CA ALA A 104 7.99 3.65 -6.48
C ALA A 104 9.42 4.16 -6.77
N VAL A 105 10.21 3.35 -7.48
CA VAL A 105 11.56 3.70 -7.91
C VAL A 105 11.57 3.87 -9.43
N GLY A 106 12.20 4.93 -9.94
CA GLY A 106 12.25 5.23 -11.37
C GLY A 106 11.35 6.40 -11.75
N GLY A 107 10.41 6.17 -12.68
CA GLY A 107 9.61 7.23 -13.31
C GLY A 107 10.29 7.81 -14.55
N TRP A 108 9.56 8.63 -15.30
CA TRP A 108 10.01 9.14 -16.62
C TRP A 108 11.40 9.80 -16.56
N ASN A 109 11.61 10.69 -15.58
CA ASN A 109 12.83 11.48 -15.47
C ASN A 109 14.06 10.69 -14.99
N GLU A 110 13.91 9.45 -14.52
CA GLU A 110 15.06 8.66 -14.04
C GLU A 110 15.68 7.79 -15.15
N GLY A 111 14.99 7.64 -16.28
CA GLY A 111 15.46 6.90 -17.46
C GLY A 111 15.63 7.77 -18.71
N SER A 112 15.52 9.10 -18.58
CA SER A 112 15.67 10.08 -19.66
C SER A 112 17.04 10.75 -19.65
#